data_AF-A0ABD5SWB0-F1
#
_entry.id   AF-A0ABD5SWB0-F1
#
_cell.length_a   1.000
_cell.length_b   1.000
_cell.length_c   1.000
_cell.angle_alpha   90.00
_cell.angle_beta   90.00
_cell.angle_gamma   90.00
#
_symmetry.space_group_name_H-M   'P 1'
#
loop_
_entity.id
_entity.type
_entity.pdbx_description
1 polymer ?
#
loop_
_entity_poly.entity_id
_entity_poly.type
_entity_poly.pdbx_seq_one_letter_code
_entity_poly.pdbx_strand_id
1 'polypeptide(L)'
;MQERSHPTRLRRTTRGLAAHVQPVFLLPGIAMSFFGVLLAGDATVTTAVVHALAIGLAVYVAHLKDGYVDHYVRGEDAENPLAPTEILVAIFAASAAFVGCVGSLWAAAGPVPAVLTAPLVV
;
A
#
# COMPACT_ATOMS: atom_id res chain seq x y z
N MET A 1 -28.01 -5.51 -18.33
CA MET A 1 -26.90 -5.56 -17.35
C MET A 1 -25.93 -6.62 -17.85
N GLN A 2 -24.94 -6.19 -18.63
CA GLN A 2 -24.16 -7.07 -19.52
C GLN A 2 -23.11 -7.83 -18.71
N GLU A 3 -23.24 -9.15 -18.62
CA GLU A 3 -22.24 -10.06 -18.05
C GLU A 3 -20.92 -9.86 -18.78
N ARG A 4 -20.00 -9.10 -18.19
CA ARG A 4 -18.63 -9.02 -18.69
C ARG A 4 -17.94 -10.33 -18.34
N SER A 5 -17.36 -10.99 -19.33
CA SER A 5 -16.66 -12.26 -19.14
C SER A 5 -15.57 -12.14 -18.07
N HIS A 6 -15.42 -13.17 -17.23
CA HIS A 6 -14.42 -13.24 -16.14
C HIS A 6 -13.02 -12.67 -16.49
N PRO A 7 -12.41 -12.97 -17.65
CA PRO A 7 -11.09 -12.41 -18.01
C PRO A 7 -11.10 -10.88 -18.19
N THR A 8 -12.20 -10.30 -18.69
CA THR A 8 -12.30 -8.84 -18.84
C THR A 8 -12.45 -8.13 -17.51
N ARG A 9 -13.15 -8.75 -16.54
CA ARG A 9 -13.24 -8.27 -15.17
C ARG A 9 -11.87 -8.30 -14.49
N LEU A 10 -11.17 -9.44 -14.55
CA LEU A 10 -9.85 -9.58 -13.94
C LEU A 10 -8.87 -8.53 -14.47
N ARG A 11 -8.81 -8.34 -15.80
CA ARG A 11 -7.95 -7.32 -16.42
C ARG A 11 -8.32 -5.89 -16.02
N ARG A 12 -9.61 -5.58 -15.85
CA ARG A 12 -10.07 -4.28 -15.34
C ARG A 12 -9.58 -4.09 -13.91
N THR A 13 -9.79 -5.07 -13.04
CA THR A 13 -9.40 -5.00 -11.63
C THR A 13 -7.89 -4.88 -11.47
N THR A 14 -7.09 -5.69 -12.18
CA THR A 14 -5.62 -5.61 -12.09
C THR A 14 -5.10 -4.27 -12.58
N ARG A 15 -5.64 -3.76 -13.70
CA ARG A 15 -5.28 -2.42 -14.20
C ARG A 15 -5.69 -1.32 -13.23
N GLY A 16 -6.86 -1.44 -12.60
CA GLY A 16 -7.32 -0.49 -11.59
C GLY A 16 -6.44 -0.47 -10.35
N LEU A 17 -6.09 -1.64 -9.82
CA LEU A 17 -5.15 -1.77 -8.71
C LEU A 17 -3.78 -1.19 -9.06
N ALA A 18 -3.28 -1.43 -10.28
CA ALA A 18 -2.01 -0.89 -10.75
C ALA A 18 -2.04 0.64 -10.89
N ALA A 19 -3.18 1.23 -11.26
CA ALA A 19 -3.33 2.68 -11.37
C ALA A 19 -3.13 3.38 -10.02
N HIS A 20 -3.54 2.76 -8.91
CA HIS A 20 -3.35 3.28 -7.55
C HIS A 20 -1.92 3.14 -7.01
N VAL A 21 -0.97 2.52 -7.73
CA VAL A 21 0.43 2.47 -7.30
C VAL A 21 1.05 3.88 -7.35
N GLN A 22 0.65 4.68 -8.33
CA GLN A 22 1.12 6.07 -8.57
C GLN A 22 2.60 6.28 -8.21
N PRO A 23 3.54 5.71 -9.00
CA PRO A 23 4.95 5.58 -8.61
C PRO A 23 5.63 6.90 -8.21
N VAL A 24 5.21 8.02 -8.79
CA VAL A 24 5.73 9.36 -8.48
C VAL A 24 5.53 9.73 -7.01
N PHE A 25 4.44 9.27 -6.39
CA PHE A 25 4.13 9.56 -4.99
C PHE A 25 4.58 8.44 -4.04
N LEU A 26 4.73 7.21 -4.55
CA LEU A 26 5.11 6.04 -3.76
C LEU A 26 6.63 5.84 -3.65
N LEU A 27 7.36 5.95 -4.77
CA LEU A 27 8.80 5.67 -4.80
C LEU A 27 9.63 6.60 -3.89
N PRO A 28 9.33 7.91 -3.73
CA PRO A 28 10.09 8.76 -2.82
C PRO A 28 10.05 8.25 -1.37
N GLY A 29 8.89 7.79 -0.89
CA GLY A 29 8.76 7.24 0.46
C GLY A 29 9.58 5.95 0.64
N ILE A 30 9.50 5.04 -0.34
CA ILE A 30 10.31 3.82 -0.35
C ILE A 30 11.80 4.16 -0.35
N ALA A 31 12.25 5.07 -1.22
CA ALA A 31 13.65 5.48 -1.31
C ALA A 31 14.13 6.07 0.03
N MET A 32 13.31 6.92 0.66
CA MET A 32 13.65 7.52 1.95
C MET A 32 13.82 6.47 3.06
N SER A 33 13.04 5.39 3.02
CA SER A 33 13.12 4.32 4.02
C SER A 33 14.49 3.60 4.07
N PHE A 34 15.23 3.58 2.97
CA PHE A 34 16.56 2.96 2.89
C PHE A 34 17.66 3.80 3.54
N PHE A 35 17.48 5.11 3.72
CA PHE A 35 18.48 5.92 4.44
C PHE A 35 18.63 5.48 5.90
N GLY A 36 17.53 5.02 6.53
CA GLY A 36 17.60 4.48 7.90
C GLY A 36 18.51 3.26 8.00
N VAL A 37 18.56 2.43 6.96
CA VAL A 37 19.44 1.25 6.88
C VAL A 37 20.91 1.68 6.78
N LEU A 38 21.20 2.69 5.94
CA LEU A 38 22.54 3.26 5.80
C LEU A 38 23.04 3.87 7.11
N LEU A 39 22.14 4.49 7.89
CA LEU A 39 22.47 5.12 9.17
C LEU A 39 22.60 4.12 10.34
N ALA A 40 21.83 3.02 10.33
CA ALA A 40 21.88 2.01 11.38
C ALA A 40 23.23 1.26 11.39
N GLY A 41 23.81 1.02 10.21
CA GLY A 41 25.13 0.38 10.07
C GLY A 41 25.16 -1.13 10.34
N ASP A 42 24.13 -1.68 10.98
CA ASP A 42 24.00 -3.10 11.35
C ASP A 42 22.69 -3.75 10.84
N ALA A 43 21.86 -3.00 10.11
CA ALA A 43 20.58 -3.48 9.60
C ALA A 43 20.77 -4.54 8.50
N THR A 44 20.01 -5.63 8.59
CA THR A 44 20.02 -6.67 7.55
C THR A 44 19.27 -6.21 6.30
N VAL A 45 19.67 -6.74 5.13
CA VAL A 45 18.96 -6.53 3.85
C VAL A 45 17.49 -6.93 3.96
N THR A 46 17.18 -8.00 4.71
CA THR A 46 15.81 -8.44 4.93
C THR A 46 14.99 -7.41 5.69
N THR A 47 15.51 -6.86 6.79
CA THR A 47 14.84 -5.81 7.57
C THR A 47 14.61 -4.56 6.72
N ALA A 48 15.60 -4.17 5.91
CA ALA A 48 15.50 -3.05 4.97
C ALA A 48 14.34 -3.24 3.97
N VAL A 49 14.26 -4.41 3.33
CA VAL A 49 13.21 -4.72 2.35
C VAL A 49 11.83 -4.79 3.00
N VAL A 50 11.72 -5.38 4.19
CA VAL A 50 10.44 -5.42 4.94
C VAL A 50 9.97 -4.02 5.30
N HIS A 51 10.87 -3.15 5.77
CA HIS A 51 10.51 -1.77 6.07
C HIS A 51 10.08 -1.00 4.81
N ALA A 52 10.85 -1.12 3.72
CA ALA A 52 10.50 -0.53 2.43
C ALA A 52 9.13 -1.00 1.90
N LEU A 53 8.82 -2.29 2.05
CA LEU A 53 7.52 -2.85 1.71
C LEU A 53 6.41 -2.27 2.59
N ALA A 54 6.63 -2.11 3.90
CA ALA A 54 5.68 -1.47 4.80
C ALA A 54 5.38 -0.02 4.36
N ILE A 55 6.41 0.76 4.01
CA ILE A 55 6.22 2.13 3.52
C ILE A 55 5.41 2.14 2.21
N GLY A 56 5.75 1.26 1.25
CA GLY A 56 5.01 1.13 0.01
C GLY A 56 3.53 0.76 0.22
N LEU A 57 3.25 -0.17 1.12
CA LEU A 57 1.89 -0.59 1.46
C LEU A 57 1.09 0.54 2.14
N ALA A 58 1.71 1.30 3.06
CA ALA A 58 1.07 2.43 3.72
C ALA A 58 0.62 3.50 2.70
N VAL A 59 1.52 3.90 1.80
CA VAL A 59 1.20 4.87 0.74
C VAL A 59 0.16 4.28 -0.23
N TYR A 60 0.25 2.99 -0.57
CA TYR A 60 -0.74 2.34 -1.41
C TYR A 60 -2.14 2.32 -0.78
N VAL A 61 -2.24 2.06 0.53
CA VAL A 61 -3.50 2.17 1.28
C VAL A 61 -4.03 3.60 1.21
N ALA A 62 -3.16 4.61 1.36
CA ALA A 62 -3.56 6.01 1.21
C ALA A 62 -4.12 6.30 -0.19
N HIS A 63 -3.45 5.89 -1.27
CA HIS A 63 -3.94 6.08 -2.64
C HIS A 63 -5.27 5.38 -2.92
N LEU A 64 -5.50 4.21 -2.31
CA LEU A 64 -6.79 3.50 -2.43
C LEU A 64 -7.90 4.22 -1.65
N LYS A 65 -7.61 4.71 -0.43
CA LYS A 65 -8.58 5.50 0.35
C LYS A 65 -8.92 6.81 -0.38
N ASP A 66 -7.91 7.50 -0.90
CA ASP A 66 -8.03 8.74 -1.66
C ASP A 66 -8.93 8.54 -2.89
N GLY A 67 -8.59 7.59 -3.75
CA GLY A 67 -9.41 7.28 -4.94
C GLY A 67 -10.80 6.70 -4.63
N TYR A 68 -11.03 6.15 -3.44
CA TYR A 68 -12.39 5.80 -2.99
C TYR A 68 -13.18 7.06 -2.65
N VAL A 69 -12.60 7.96 -1.85
CA VAL A 69 -13.25 9.18 -1.40
C VAL A 69 -13.49 10.12 -2.59
N ASP A 70 -12.49 10.34 -3.43
CA ASP A 70 -12.57 11.27 -4.56
C ASP A 70 -13.61 10.83 -5.57
N HIS A 71 -13.71 9.54 -5.89
CA HIS A 71 -14.70 9.05 -6.85
C HIS A 71 -16.08 8.78 -6.22
N TYR A 72 -16.17 8.03 -5.12
CA TYR A 72 -17.46 7.54 -4.58
C TYR A 72 -18.11 8.44 -3.53
N VAL A 73 -17.35 9.36 -2.91
CA VAL A 73 -17.85 10.24 -1.85
C VAL A 73 -17.97 11.67 -2.34
N ARG A 74 -16.94 12.18 -3.04
CA ARG A 74 -16.86 13.59 -3.47
C ARG A 74 -17.25 13.81 -4.94
N GLY A 75 -17.09 12.79 -5.79
CA GLY A 75 -17.35 12.90 -7.23
C GLY A 75 -16.35 13.82 -7.96
N GLU A 76 -15.14 13.97 -7.42
CA GLU A 76 -14.04 14.76 -8.01
C GLU A 76 -13.46 14.05 -9.25
N ASP A 77 -13.39 12.72 -9.19
CA ASP A 77 -12.94 11.88 -10.30
C ASP A 77 -14.10 11.38 -11.15
N ALA A 78 -14.02 11.59 -12.47
CA ALA A 78 -15.02 11.13 -13.42
C ALA A 78 -15.09 9.60 -13.53
N GLU A 79 -13.97 8.90 -13.32
CA GLU A 79 -13.88 7.45 -13.51
C GLU A 79 -12.99 6.79 -12.45
N ASN A 80 -13.48 5.71 -11.83
CA ASN A 80 -12.64 4.74 -11.15
C ASN A 80 -12.79 3.34 -11.79
N PRO A 81 -11.69 2.73 -12.26
CA PRO A 81 -11.73 1.41 -12.87
C PRO A 81 -12.02 0.28 -11.89
N LEU A 82 -12.04 0.51 -10.57
CA LEU A 82 -12.48 -0.47 -9.58
C LEU A 82 -13.98 -0.30 -9.29
N ALA A 83 -14.60 -1.30 -8.68
CA ALA A 83 -15.90 -1.16 -8.01
C ALA A 83 -15.67 -0.81 -6.52
N PRO A 84 -16.66 -0.23 -5.81
CA PRO A 84 -16.52 0.13 -4.39
C PRO A 84 -16.03 -1.04 -3.52
N THR A 85 -16.53 -2.24 -3.77
CA THR A 85 -16.12 -3.44 -3.03
C THR A 85 -14.70 -3.89 -3.35
N GLU A 86 -14.23 -3.72 -4.59
CA GLU A 86 -12.89 -4.12 -5.01
C GLU A 86 -11.82 -3.26 -4.34
N ILE A 87 -12.06 -1.94 -4.24
CA ILE A 87 -11.15 -1.01 -3.57
C ILE A 87 -11.18 -1.17 -2.05
N LEU A 88 -12.34 -1.43 -1.43
CA LEU A 88 -12.41 -1.74 0.01
C LEU A 88 -11.68 -3.04 0.37
N VAL A 89 -11.81 -4.09 -0.46
CA VAL A 89 -11.05 -5.35 -0.29
C VAL A 89 -9.56 -5.09 -0.44
N ALA A 90 -9.15 -4.27 -1.42
CA ALA A 90 -7.75 -3.91 -1.60
C ALA A 90 -7.18 -3.13 -0.41
N ILE A 91 -7.93 -2.18 0.16
CA ILE A 91 -7.56 -1.43 1.37
C ILE A 91 -7.32 -2.42 2.52
N PHE A 92 -8.27 -3.33 2.77
CA PHE A 92 -8.15 -4.31 3.84
C PHE A 92 -6.95 -5.24 3.64
N ALA A 93 -6.77 -5.78 2.43
CA ALA A 93 -5.68 -6.70 2.11
C ALA A 93 -4.31 -6.03 2.24
N ALA A 94 -4.15 -4.81 1.71
CA ALA A 94 -2.91 -4.05 1.81
C ALA A 94 -2.61 -3.64 3.27
N SER A 95 -3.64 -3.29 4.04
CA SER A 95 -3.50 -2.99 5.47
C SER A 95 -3.08 -4.22 6.28
N ALA A 96 -3.66 -5.39 5.99
CA ALA A 96 -3.28 -6.64 6.64
C ALA A 96 -1.82 -7.03 6.31
N ALA A 97 -1.41 -6.87 5.05
CA ALA A 97 -0.02 -7.09 4.63
C ALA A 97 0.95 -6.14 5.35
N PHE A 98 0.55 -4.87 5.53
CA PHE A 98 1.32 -3.88 6.29
C PHE A 98 1.48 -4.32 7.76
N VAL A 99 0.40 -4.75 8.42
CA VAL A 99 0.46 -5.25 9.80
C VAL A 99 1.39 -6.46 9.91
N GLY A 100 1.39 -7.34 8.90
CA GLY A 100 2.38 -8.42 8.79
C GLY A 100 3.82 -7.92 8.72
N CYS A 101 4.08 -6.83 7.98
CA CYS A 101 5.40 -6.20 7.92
C CYS A 101 5.80 -5.62 9.28
N VAL A 102 4.89 -4.94 9.98
CA VAL A 102 5.14 -4.40 11.34
C VAL A 102 5.47 -5.52 12.33
N GLY A 103 4.71 -6.62 12.31
CA GLY A 103 5.01 -7.80 13.12
C GLY A 103 6.38 -8.41 12.80
N SER A 104 6.75 -8.43 11.52
CA SER A 104 8.07 -8.91 11.07
C SER A 104 9.20 -7.99 11.56
N LEU A 105 9.00 -6.67 11.51
CA LEU A 105 9.95 -5.69 12.05
C LEU A 105 10.10 -5.82 13.56
N TRP A 106 8.99 -6.05 14.29
CA TRP A 106 9.04 -6.28 15.72
C TRP A 106 9.92 -7.48 16.07
N ALA A 107 9.74 -8.59 15.35
CA ALA A 107 10.51 -9.81 15.58
C ALA A 107 11.99 -9.66 15.18
N ALA A 108 12.31 -8.93 14.11
CA ALA A 108 13.65 -8.85 13.56
C ALA A 108 14.51 -7.70 14.12
N ALA A 109 13.88 -6.58 14.49
CA ALA A 109 14.56 -5.34 14.86
C ALA A 109 14.06 -4.73 16.18
N GLY A 110 13.11 -5.39 16.85
CA GLY A 110 12.60 -5.00 18.16
C GLY A 110 11.42 -4.00 18.10
N PRO A 111 10.96 -3.55 19.29
CA PRO A 111 9.70 -2.81 19.41
C PRO A 111 9.78 -1.39 18.85
N VAL A 112 10.94 -0.73 18.93
CA VAL A 112 11.10 0.67 18.52
C VAL A 112 10.78 0.89 17.04
N PRO A 113 11.42 0.22 16.07
CA PRO A 113 11.10 0.41 14.66
C PRO A 113 9.65 0.02 14.35
N ALA A 114 9.14 -1.07 14.94
CA ALA A 114 7.76 -1.51 14.72
C ALA A 114 6.73 -0.46 15.17
N VAL A 115 6.89 0.12 16.36
CA VAL A 115 5.99 1.16 16.89
C VAL A 115 6.09 2.46 16.09
N LEU A 116 7.27 2.82 15.59
CA LEU A 116 7.43 4.00 14.74
C LEU A 116 6.82 3.81 13.35
N THR A 117 6.82 2.59 12.82
CA THR A 117 6.18 2.27 11.54
C THR A 117 4.66 2.17 11.68
N ALA A 118 4.13 1.60 12.76
CA ALA A 118 2.71 1.26 12.91
C ALA A 118 1.68 2.36 12.56
N PRO A 119 1.88 3.65 12.91
CA PRO A 119 0.91 4.71 12.62
C PRO A 119 0.75 5.06 11.13
N LEU A 120 1.57 4.50 10.25
CA LEU A 120 1.53 4.81 8.82
C LEU A 120 0.31 4.21 8.10
N VAL A 121 -0.39 3.24 8.70
CA VAL A 121 -1.55 2.56 8.09
C VAL A 121 -2.90 2.98 8.70
N VAL A 122 -3.03 4.21 9.16
CA VAL A 122 -4.25 4.71 9.81
C VAL A 122 -5.24 5.30 8.80
#